data_AF-A0A3Q0TF40-F1
#
_entry.id   AF-A0A3Q0TF40-F1
#
_cell.length_a   1.000
_cell.length_b   1.000
_cell.length_c   1.000
_cell.angle_alpha   90.00
_cell.angle_beta   90.00
_cell.angle_gamma   90.00
#
_symmetry.space_group_name_H-M   'P 1'
#
loop_
_entity.id
_entity.type
_entity.pdbx_description
1 polymer ?
#
loop_
_entity_poly.entity_id
_entity_poly.type
_entity_poly.pdbx_seq_one_letter_code
_entity_poly.pdbx_strand_id
1 'polypeptide(L)' 'VCEELGVMNKGLVYALWDYAAQQSDELSFSEGDAITVLRRHDDTETEWWWARLNDREGYVPRNLLGVREPKQSLLWKCFQ' A
#
# COMPACT_ATOMS: atom_id res chain seq x y z
N VAL A 1 11.92 1.31 -25.92
CA VAL A 1 12.48 2.08 -24.79
C VAL A 1 11.66 1.70 -23.58
N CYS A 2 12.12 0.68 -22.85
CA CYS A 2 11.54 0.32 -21.55
C CYS A 2 12.33 1.12 -20.52
N GLU A 3 12.04 2.42 -20.47
CA GLU A 3 12.58 3.36 -19.48
C GLU A 3 12.16 2.87 -18.09
N GLU A 4 13.14 2.33 -17.37
CA GLU A 4 13.87 3.05 -16.32
C GLU A 4 13.07 3.13 -15.00
N LEU A 5 13.61 2.44 -13.99
CA LEU A 5 13.75 3.00 -12.64
C LEU A 5 12.47 3.43 -11.89
N GLY A 6 11.34 2.72 -12.02
CA GLY A 6 10.15 2.95 -11.19
C GLY A 6 10.00 2.05 -9.94
N VAL A 7 10.92 1.10 -9.73
CA VAL A 7 10.72 -0.04 -8.80
C VAL A 7 11.18 0.27 -7.37
N MET A 8 10.84 1.44 -6.84
CA MET A 8 10.89 1.62 -5.39
C MET A 8 9.49 1.31 -4.84
N ASN A 9 9.30 0.02 -4.53
CA ASN A 9 8.13 -0.59 -3.91
C ASN A 9 6.80 -0.68 -4.70
N LYS A 10 6.70 -0.48 -6.03
CA LYS A 10 5.45 -0.75 -6.81
C LYS A 10 4.13 -0.17 -6.24
N GLY A 11 4.18 0.81 -5.32
CA GLY A 11 2.99 1.24 -4.57
C GLY A 11 2.48 0.26 -3.51
N LEU A 12 3.26 -0.75 -3.12
CA LEU A 12 2.95 -1.69 -2.04
C LEU A 12 2.99 -0.99 -0.68
N VAL A 13 1.87 -1.02 0.02
CA VAL A 13 1.69 -0.51 1.38
C VAL A 13 1.02 -1.59 2.22
N TYR A 14 1.05 -1.41 3.53
CA TYR A 14 0.43 -2.32 4.48
C TYR A 14 -0.65 -1.60 5.27
N ALA A 15 -1.76 -2.27 5.51
CA ALA A 15 -2.77 -1.81 6.44
C ALA A 15 -2.18 -1.77 7.86
N LEU A 16 -2.30 -0.61 8.52
CA LEU A 16 -1.88 -0.40 9.90
C LEU A 16 -3.03 -0.67 10.90
N TRP A 17 -4.26 -0.68 10.40
CA TRP A 17 -5.48 -0.96 11.15
C TRP A 17 -6.51 -1.66 10.26
N ASP A 18 -7.49 -2.28 10.88
CA ASP A 18 -8.65 -2.84 10.19
C ASP A 18 -9.56 -1.73 9.65
N TYR A 19 -10.12 -1.95 8.46
CA TYR A 19 -11.08 -1.07 7.82
C TYR A 19 -12.20 -1.86 7.14
N ALA A 20 -13.44 -1.50 7.45
CA ALA A 20 -14.62 -2.03 6.78
C ALA A 20 -15.17 -0.99 5.80
N ALA A 21 -15.29 -1.38 4.52
CA ALA A 21 -15.88 -0.57 3.48
C ALA A 21 -17.31 -0.14 3.87
N GLN A 22 -17.57 1.15 3.75
CA GLN A 22 -18.87 1.79 3.99
C GLN A 22 -19.62 2.00 2.67
N GLN A 23 -18.90 2.20 1.57
CA GLN A 23 -19.45 2.33 0.22
C GLN A 23 -19.06 1.14 -0.67
N SER A 24 -19.80 0.94 -1.76
CA SER A 24 -19.59 -0.19 -2.68
C SER A 24 -18.30 -0.12 -3.50
N ASP A 25 -17.72 1.08 -3.60
CA ASP A 25 -16.47 1.37 -4.29
C ASP A 25 -15.27 1.45 -3.34
N GLU A 26 -15.46 1.20 -2.04
CA GLU A 26 -14.41 1.12 -1.03
C GLU A 26 -13.96 -0.33 -0.81
N LEU A 27 -12.72 -0.49 -0.35
CA LEU A 27 -12.12 -1.80 -0.13
C LEU A 27 -11.92 -2.07 1.36
N SER A 28 -12.50 -3.17 1.85
CA SER A 28 -12.27 -3.65 3.23
C SER A 28 -10.92 -4.38 3.32
N PHE A 29 -10.18 -4.13 4.40
CA PHE A 29 -8.88 -4.74 4.68
C PHE A 29 -8.64 -4.89 6.19
N SER A 30 -7.71 -5.77 6.56
CA SER A 30 -7.30 -5.99 7.94
C SER A 30 -5.86 -5.56 8.20
N GLU A 31 -5.52 -5.27 9.46
CA GLU A 31 -4.14 -4.94 9.85
C GLU A 31 -3.15 -6.00 9.33
N GLY A 32 -2.09 -5.54 8.66
CA GLY A 32 -1.06 -6.39 8.08
C GLY A 32 -1.31 -6.78 6.63
N ASP A 33 -2.48 -6.49 6.07
CA ASP A 33 -2.77 -6.76 4.66
C ASP A 33 -1.87 -5.97 3.72
N ALA A 34 -1.37 -6.66 2.69
CA ALA A 34 -0.52 -6.09 1.66
C ALA A 34 -1.40 -5.50 0.53
N ILE A 35 -1.39 -4.18 0.42
CA ILE A 35 -2.26 -3.43 -0.49
C ILE A 35 -1.40 -2.78 -1.57
N THR A 36 -1.78 -2.93 -2.83
CA THR A 36 -1.09 -2.30 -3.97
C THR A 36 -1.83 -1.05 -4.40
N VAL A 37 -1.22 0.12 -4.18
CA VAL A 37 -1.77 1.40 -4.64
C VAL A 37 -1.62 1.50 -6.16
N LEU A 38 -2.75 1.57 -6.87
CA LEU A 38 -2.81 1.63 -8.33
C LEU A 38 -2.86 3.08 -8.82
N ARG A 39 -3.61 3.96 -8.13
CA ARG A 39 -3.71 5.38 -8.48
C ARG A 39 -3.73 6.25 -7.23
N ARG A 40 -2.91 7.30 -7.28
CA ARG A 40 -2.94 8.45 -6.37
C ARG A 40 -3.40 9.62 -7.23
N HIS A 41 -4.42 10.35 -6.81
CA HIS A 41 -4.73 11.61 -7.46
C HIS A 41 -3.73 12.66 -6.95
N ASP A 42 -3.04 13.34 -7.86
CA ASP A 42 -1.99 14.31 -7.52
C ASP A 42 -2.55 15.65 -6.98
N ASP A 43 -1.66 16.30 -6.21
CA ASP A 43 -1.57 17.68 -5.70
C ASP A 43 -2.72 18.36 -4.95
N THR A 44 -3.94 17.83 -5.00
CA THR A 44 -5.04 18.29 -4.13
C THR A 44 -5.60 17.12 -3.36
N GLU A 45 -5.03 16.90 -2.18
CA GLU A 45 -5.36 15.91 -1.16
C GLU A 45 -6.72 15.22 -1.33
N THR A 46 -6.70 14.06 -1.98
CA THR A 46 -7.75 13.08 -1.77
C THR A 46 -7.22 12.12 -0.74
N GLU A 47 -7.84 12.11 0.44
CA GLU A 47 -7.56 11.20 1.56
C GLU A 47 -7.69 9.71 1.18
N TRP A 48 -8.11 9.44 -0.06
CA TRP A 48 -8.46 8.15 -0.64
C TRP A 48 -7.60 7.83 -1.84
N TRP A 49 -7.05 6.62 -1.86
CA TRP A 49 -6.28 6.08 -2.97
C TRP A 49 -7.02 4.91 -3.60
N TRP A 50 -6.92 4.75 -4.92
CA TRP A 50 -7.42 3.54 -5.58
C TRP A 50 -6.36 2.45 -5.43
N ALA A 51 -6.75 1.34 -4.80
CA ALA A 51 -5.83 0.26 -4.50
C ALA A 51 -6.45 -1.11 -4.76
N ARG A 52 -5.58 -2.11 -4.81
CA ARG A 52 -5.93 -3.52 -4.99
C ARG A 52 -5.48 -4.34 -3.79
N LEU A 53 -6.37 -5.19 -3.29
CA LEU A 53 -6.08 -6.24 -2.33
C LEU A 53 -6.56 -7.58 -2.91
N ASN A 54 -5.64 -8.51 -3.14
CA ASN A 54 -5.90 -9.76 -3.85
C ASN A 54 -6.55 -9.48 -5.23
N ASP A 55 -7.77 -10.00 -5.46
CA ASP A 55 -8.54 -9.82 -6.69
C ASP A 55 -9.59 -8.68 -6.60
N ARG A 56 -9.58 -7.91 -5.51
CA ARG A 56 -10.52 -6.80 -5.26
C ARG A 56 -9.85 -5.46 -5.43
N GLU A 57 -10.58 -4.50 -5.97
CA GLU A 57 -10.14 -3.10 -6.10
C GLU A 57 -11.17 -2.17 -5.49
N GLY A 58 -10.69 -1.05 -4.96
CA GLY A 58 -11.53 -0.01 -4.42
C GLY A 58 -10.73 1.14 -3.82
N TYR A 59 -11.43 2.13 -3.32
CA TYR A 59 -10.87 3.22 -2.56
C TYR A 59 -10.47 2.76 -1.16
N VAL A 60 -9.27 3.19 -0.74
CA VAL A 60 -8.74 2.95 0.60
C VAL A 60 -8.27 4.28 1.20
N PRO A 61 -8.53 4.51 2.51
CA PRO A 61 -8.11 5.74 3.16
C PRO A 61 -6.61 5.66 3.49
N ARG A 62 -5.83 6.64 3.01
CA ARG A 62 -4.36 6.60 3.08
C ARG A 62 -3.80 6.65 4.51
N ASN A 63 -4.54 7.26 5.43
CA ASN A 63 -4.16 7.41 6.84
C ASN A 63 -4.15 6.07 7.60
N LEU A 64 -4.76 5.03 7.03
CA LEU A 64 -4.72 3.66 7.56
C LEU A 64 -3.62 2.79 6.94
N LEU A 65 -2.81 3.36 6.04
CA LEU A 65 -1.78 2.65 5.29
C LEU A 65 -0.38 3.12 5.69
N GLY A 66 0.56 2.19 5.72
CA GLY A 66 1.97 2.48 6.01
C GLY A 66 2.90 1.73 5.06
N VAL A 67 3.99 2.38 4.66
CA VAL A 67 5.10 1.68 3.99
C VAL A 67 5.89 0.99 5.09
N ARG A 68 5.80 -0.34 5.17
CA ARG A 68 6.81 -1.09 5.92
C ARG A 68 8.03 -1.17 5.03
N GLU A 69 9.13 -0.57 5.45
CA GLU A 69 10.41 -0.95 4.88
C GLU A 69 10.55 -2.47 5.06
N PRO A 70 10.76 -3.27 4.00
CA PRO A 70 11.29 -4.59 4.21
C PRO A 70 12.59 -4.32 4.97
N LYS A 71 12.69 -4.76 6.23
CA LYS A 71 13.90 -4.64 7.05
C LYS A 71 15.06 -5.28 6.29
N GLN A 72 15.69 -4.57 5.38
CA GLN A 72 16.94 -4.96 4.76
C GLN A 72 18.04 -4.55 5.72
N SER A 73 18.11 -5.24 6.86
CA SER A 73 19.25 -5.23 7.79
C SER A 73 18.94 -6.07 9.02
N LEU A 74 18.64 -7.36 8.83
CA LEU A 74 18.96 -8.40 9.83
C LEU A 74 19.95 -9.45 9.30
N LEU A 75 20.57 -9.19 8.13
CA LEU A 75 21.72 -9.98 7.65
C LEU A 75 23.05 -9.55 8.29
N TRP A 76 23.10 -8.49 9.11
CA TRP A 76 24.32 -8.12 9.83
C TRP A 76 24.56 -8.95 11.11
N LYS A 77 23.60 -9.78 11.55
CA LYS A 77 23.74 -10.60 12.77
C LYS A 77 24.27 -12.02 12.55
N CYS A 78 24.66 -12.39 11.33
CA CYS A 78 25.24 -13.72 11.06
C CYS A 78 26.78 -13.69 10.89
N PHE A 79 27.43 -12.54 11.06
CA PHE A 79 28.89 -12.44 11.11
C PHE A 79 29.32 -11.58 12.30
N GLN A 80 29.15 -12.11 13.51
CA GLN A 80 30.04 -11.81 14.64
C GLN A 80 30.02 -12.96 15.64
#